data_AF-A0A2E7WS97-F1
#
_entry.id   AF-A0A2E7WS97-F1
#
_cell.length_a   1.000
_cell.length_b   1.000
_cell.length_c   1.000
_cell.angle_alpha   90.00
_cell.angle_beta   90.00
_cell.angle_gamma   90.00
#
_symmetry.space_group_name_H-M   'P 1'
#
loop_
_entity.id
_entity.type
_entity.pdbx_description
1 polymer ?
#
loop_
_entity_poly.entity_id
_entity_poly.type
_entity_poly.pdbx_seq_one_letter_code
_entity_poly.pdbx_strand_id
1 'polypeptide(L)'
;MRSSHNQDSVVISLRSGIGAVLLLLLCVSTWADDYQAGSIHIDPPWSRALPPSSTHGAVYLTLTNHGHQLDRLVEAASPIAQHTEFHTHRLEDGMIKMRQIESLALPPHETVSFVPGGHHIMLIGLKQPLKQGHQFPIVLQFEQAGEITLEVTVQAVGATSASQTDHDHGGSQTHQAGQKHNHAQDSADDSRTPIKRIELVIQHGKVAIKDKTVRVNQGERLELYWSSDKPWVLHLHGYNIETEVTPDSPAVMRFTAHASGRFPVERHGGSGHNNLIYLEVHPR
;
A
#
# COMPACT_ATOMS: atom_id res chain seq x y z
N MET A 1 -49.80 5.79 70.97
CA MET A 1 -51.08 5.07 71.16
C MET A 1 -52.18 5.86 70.46
N ARG A 2 -52.95 5.19 69.57
CA ARG A 2 -54.19 5.61 68.86
C ARG A 2 -54.06 6.80 67.88
N SER A 3 -54.26 6.60 66.56
CA SER A 3 -55.52 6.38 65.80
C SER A 3 -55.96 7.72 65.18
N SER A 4 -56.44 7.92 63.94
CA SER A 4 -56.98 7.10 62.85
C SER A 4 -56.74 7.86 61.53
N HIS A 5 -56.38 7.22 60.42
CA HIS A 5 -57.29 6.75 59.37
C HIS A 5 -58.10 7.87 58.68
N ASN A 6 -57.76 8.18 57.43
CA ASN A 6 -58.77 8.30 56.39
C ASN A 6 -58.22 7.70 55.10
N GLN A 7 -58.91 6.68 54.61
CA GLN A 7 -58.75 6.15 53.26
C GLN A 7 -59.51 7.06 52.30
N ASP A 8 -59.04 7.21 51.07
CA ASP A 8 -59.89 7.10 49.89
C ASP A 8 -59.01 6.68 48.71
N SER A 9 -59.34 5.51 48.20
CA SER A 9 -58.80 4.98 46.95
C SER A 9 -59.53 5.64 45.77
N VAL A 10 -59.01 5.36 44.56
CA VAL A 10 -59.75 5.23 43.27
C VAL A 10 -59.24 6.15 42.16
N VAL A 11 -58.47 5.48 41.27
CA VAL A 11 -58.43 5.49 39.80
C VAL A 11 -57.79 6.61 38.97
N ILE A 12 -56.70 6.19 38.30
CA ILE A 12 -56.47 6.16 36.84
C ILE A 12 -56.72 7.45 36.06
N SER A 13 -55.63 8.01 35.52
CA SER A 13 -55.56 8.43 34.11
C SER A 13 -54.09 8.55 33.68
N LEU A 14 -53.61 7.51 33.01
CA LEU A 14 -52.36 7.50 32.26
C LEU A 14 -52.51 8.51 31.11
N ARG A 15 -51.75 9.61 31.13
CA ARG A 15 -51.59 10.48 29.96
C ARG A 15 -50.13 10.50 29.55
N SER A 16 -49.88 9.78 28.48
CA SER A 16 -48.64 9.65 27.73
C SER A 16 -47.99 11.01 27.46
N GLY A 17 -46.78 11.21 27.96
CA GLY A 17 -45.84 12.21 27.47
C GLY A 17 -44.63 11.50 26.90
N ILE A 18 -44.75 10.96 25.69
CA ILE A 18 -43.61 10.46 24.92
C ILE A 18 -42.82 11.70 24.49
N GLY A 19 -41.85 12.08 25.31
CA GLY A 19 -40.82 13.05 24.93
C GLY A 19 -39.94 12.39 23.88
N ALA A 20 -40.22 12.66 22.61
CA ALA A 20 -39.35 12.29 21.50
C ALA A 20 -38.02 13.04 21.64
N VAL A 21 -37.03 12.38 22.25
CA VAL A 21 -35.63 12.79 22.16
C VAL A 21 -35.22 12.56 20.72
N LEU A 22 -35.27 13.63 19.92
CA LEU A 22 -34.73 13.68 18.58
C LEU A 22 -33.19 13.63 18.72
N LEU A 23 -32.65 12.42 18.78
CA LEU A 23 -31.22 12.18 18.70
C LEU A 23 -30.81 12.52 17.26
N LEU A 24 -30.37 13.77 17.03
CA LEU A 24 -29.74 14.18 15.77
C LEU A 24 -28.48 13.33 15.60
N LEU A 25 -28.60 12.26 14.81
CA LEU A 25 -27.48 11.58 14.19
C LEU A 25 -26.76 12.60 13.30
N LEU A 26 -25.76 13.26 13.87
CA LEU A 26 -24.67 13.85 13.10
C LEU A 26 -23.95 12.68 12.43
N CYS A 27 -24.42 12.30 11.24
CA CYS A 27 -23.54 11.68 10.26
C CYS A 27 -22.45 12.70 9.98
N VAL A 28 -21.35 12.60 10.73
CA VAL A 28 -20.06 13.08 10.25
C VAL A 28 -19.77 12.25 9.01
N SER A 29 -20.12 12.79 7.85
CA SER A 29 -19.50 12.38 6.60
C SER A 29 -18.01 12.56 6.81
N THR A 30 -17.29 11.48 7.07
CA THR A 30 -15.85 11.45 6.89
C THR A 30 -15.64 11.52 5.39
N TRP A 31 -15.58 12.74 4.86
CA TRP A 31 -15.06 12.97 3.52
C TRP A 31 -13.63 12.41 3.57
N ALA A 32 -13.32 11.47 2.68
CA ALA A 32 -11.93 11.22 2.39
C ALA A 32 -11.40 12.55 1.83
N ASP A 33 -10.53 13.21 2.58
CA ASP A 33 -9.97 14.49 2.17
C ASP A 33 -9.04 14.23 0.98
N ASP A 34 -9.57 14.39 -0.23
CA ASP A 34 -8.76 14.52 -1.43
C ASP A 34 -8.05 15.87 -1.37
N TYR A 35 -6.72 15.85 -1.50
CA TYR A 35 -5.91 17.05 -1.43
C TYR A 35 -5.80 17.69 -2.81
N GLN A 36 -5.84 19.02 -2.87
CA GLN A 36 -5.83 19.76 -4.13
C GLN A 36 -4.94 21.01 -4.04
N ALA A 37 -3.95 21.12 -4.92
CA ALA A 37 -3.14 22.32 -5.12
C ALA A 37 -3.37 22.85 -6.54
N GLY A 38 -4.13 23.93 -6.69
CA GLY A 38 -4.56 24.41 -8.01
C GLY A 38 -5.26 23.30 -8.82
N SER A 39 -4.69 22.95 -9.97
CA SER A 39 -5.19 21.84 -10.82
C SER A 39 -4.57 20.47 -10.51
N ILE A 40 -3.68 20.38 -9.52
CA ILE A 40 -3.04 19.13 -9.11
C ILE A 40 -3.91 18.48 -8.04
N HIS A 41 -4.44 17.31 -8.37
CA HIS A 41 -5.09 16.41 -7.44
C HIS A 41 -4.06 15.48 -6.81
N ILE A 42 -4.21 15.22 -5.51
CA ILE A 42 -3.23 14.50 -4.70
C ILE A 42 -3.99 13.47 -3.86
N ASP A 43 -3.71 12.19 -4.13
CA ASP A 43 -4.23 11.10 -3.31
C ASP A 43 -3.61 11.16 -1.90
N PRO A 44 -4.32 10.70 -0.86
CA PRO A 44 -3.81 10.69 0.51
C PRO A 44 -2.40 10.06 0.62
N PRO A 45 -1.40 10.81 1.13
CA PRO A 45 -0.05 10.30 1.21
C PRO A 45 0.10 9.29 2.35
N TRP A 46 1.04 8.38 2.18
CA TRP A 46 1.32 7.36 3.17
C TRP A 46 2.82 7.03 3.27
N SER A 47 3.20 6.45 4.41
CA SER A 47 4.54 5.95 4.66
C SER A 47 4.47 4.55 5.27
N ARG A 48 5.56 3.79 5.20
CA ARG A 48 5.68 2.52 5.93
C ARG A 48 6.10 2.77 7.38
N ALA A 49 5.57 1.95 8.29
CA ALA A 49 6.12 1.81 9.62
C ALA A 49 7.54 1.25 9.54
N LEU A 50 8.39 1.68 10.47
CA LEU A 50 9.81 1.33 10.51
C LEU A 50 10.24 0.93 11.93
N PRO A 51 11.29 0.11 12.07
CA PRO A 51 11.95 -0.09 13.35
C PRO A 51 12.36 1.25 14.00
N PRO A 52 12.32 1.38 15.34
CA PRO A 52 12.70 2.63 16.01
C PRO A 52 14.13 3.12 15.74
N SER A 53 15.02 2.23 15.27
CA SER A 53 16.41 2.55 14.91
C SER A 53 16.58 3.09 13.50
N SER A 54 15.53 3.10 12.67
CA SER A 54 15.61 3.63 11.31
C SER A 54 15.84 5.13 11.31
N THR A 55 16.92 5.55 10.66
CA THR A 55 17.30 6.96 10.50
C THR A 55 16.71 7.59 9.23
N HIS A 56 16.04 6.79 8.41
CA HIS A 56 15.57 7.16 7.09
C HIS A 56 14.20 6.51 6.82
N GLY A 57 13.33 7.20 6.08
CA GLY A 57 12.03 6.70 5.67
C GLY A 57 11.64 7.20 4.28
N ALA A 58 10.43 6.90 3.82
CA ALA A 58 9.95 7.33 2.52
C ALA A 58 8.44 7.60 2.55
N VAL A 59 8.01 8.62 1.81
CA VAL A 59 6.61 8.96 1.58
C VAL A 59 6.22 8.63 0.14
N TYR A 60 5.00 8.10 0.03
CA TYR A 60 4.37 7.60 -1.19
C TYR A 60 3.00 8.28 -1.35
N LEU A 61 2.62 8.58 -2.57
CA LEU A 61 1.39 9.27 -2.95
C LEU A 61 1.19 9.21 -4.46
N THR A 62 0.01 9.59 -4.93
CA THR A 62 -0.27 9.75 -6.36
C THR A 62 -0.60 11.21 -6.64
N LEU A 63 -0.08 11.73 -7.75
CA LEU A 63 -0.34 13.08 -8.22
C LEU A 63 -1.02 13.02 -9.59
N THR A 64 -2.13 13.72 -9.78
CA THR A 64 -2.78 13.85 -11.10
C THR A 64 -2.91 15.32 -11.47
N ASN A 65 -2.34 15.71 -12.62
CA ASN A 65 -2.46 17.08 -13.11
C ASN A 65 -3.70 17.21 -14.01
N HIS A 66 -4.80 17.79 -13.52
CA HIS A 66 -6.00 18.06 -14.32
C HIS A 66 -5.91 19.37 -15.13
N GLY A 67 -4.79 20.08 -15.04
CA GLY A 67 -4.55 21.33 -15.74
C GLY A 67 -4.17 21.13 -17.21
N HIS A 68 -4.07 22.25 -17.93
CA HIS A 68 -3.63 22.27 -19.32
C HIS A 68 -2.15 22.65 -19.48
N GLN A 69 -1.44 22.92 -18.39
CA GLN A 69 -0.04 23.34 -18.37
C GLN A 69 0.81 22.34 -17.60
N LEU A 70 2.07 22.21 -18.01
CA LEU A 70 3.07 21.46 -17.26
C LEU A 70 3.28 22.12 -15.89
N ASP A 71 3.28 21.32 -14.83
CA ASP A 71 3.76 21.71 -13.51
C ASP A 71 4.95 20.83 -13.10
N ARG A 72 5.61 21.17 -12.00
CA ARG A 72 6.68 20.38 -11.41
C ARG A 72 6.56 20.40 -9.90
N LEU A 73 6.69 19.23 -9.28
CA LEU A 73 6.96 19.14 -7.85
C LEU A 73 8.47 19.39 -7.64
N VAL A 74 8.80 20.46 -6.92
CA VAL A 74 10.19 20.95 -6.79
C VAL A 74 10.73 20.89 -5.37
N GLU A 75 9.87 20.83 -4.36
CA GLU A 75 10.32 20.68 -2.98
C GLU A 75 9.33 19.86 -2.17
N ALA A 76 9.87 19.13 -1.19
CA ALA A 76 9.11 18.56 -0.11
C ALA A 76 9.82 18.86 1.22
N ALA A 77 9.04 19.06 2.28
CA ALA A 77 9.59 19.31 3.60
C ALA A 77 8.71 18.66 4.67
N SER A 78 9.33 18.17 5.74
CA SER A 78 8.59 17.65 6.89
C SER A 78 9.35 17.91 8.18
N PRO A 79 8.69 18.36 9.25
CA PRO A 79 9.36 18.65 10.53
C PRO A 79 9.98 17.39 11.15
N ILE A 80 9.50 16.20 10.78
CA ILE A 80 9.96 14.92 11.33
C ILE A 80 11.28 14.42 10.73
N ALA A 81 11.79 15.08 9.68
CA ALA A 81 13.05 14.77 9.02
C ALA A 81 14.01 15.97 9.08
N GLN A 82 15.31 15.73 8.92
CA GLN A 82 16.30 16.82 8.77
C GLN A 82 16.14 17.51 7.42
N HIS A 83 15.97 16.73 6.36
CA HIS A 83 15.63 17.20 5.02
C HIS A 83 14.93 16.09 4.24
N THR A 84 14.43 16.42 3.05
CA THR A 84 13.85 15.41 2.14
C THR A 84 14.49 15.50 0.77
N GLU A 85 14.40 14.41 0.02
CA GLU A 85 14.93 14.31 -1.34
C GLU A 85 13.95 13.53 -2.22
N PHE A 86 13.84 13.89 -3.50
CA PHE A 86 13.11 13.07 -4.47
C PHE A 86 14.03 12.01 -5.04
N HIS A 87 13.60 10.76 -5.00
CA HIS A 87 14.38 9.64 -5.50
C HIS A 87 13.59 8.90 -6.58
N THR A 88 14.32 8.32 -7.52
CA THR A 88 13.79 7.44 -8.58
C THR A 88 14.68 6.20 -8.68
N HIS A 89 14.15 5.13 -9.26
CA HIS A 89 14.91 3.93 -9.53
C HIS A 89 15.21 3.89 -11.03
N ARG A 90 16.49 3.90 -11.38
CA ARG A 90 16.94 3.77 -12.77
C ARG A 90 17.75 2.52 -12.96
N LEU A 91 17.58 1.92 -14.12
CA LEU A 91 18.45 0.87 -14.59
C LEU A 91 19.76 1.48 -15.07
N GLU A 92 20.87 1.12 -14.43
CA GLU A 92 22.20 1.57 -14.78
C GLU A 92 23.17 0.40 -14.67
N ASP A 93 23.91 0.11 -15.74
CA ASP A 93 24.85 -1.02 -15.83
C ASP A 93 24.24 -2.39 -15.52
N GLY A 94 22.95 -2.59 -15.84
CA GLY A 94 22.28 -3.86 -15.54
C GLY A 94 21.87 -4.04 -14.08
N MET A 95 21.97 -2.98 -13.25
CA MET A 95 21.53 -2.97 -11.86
C MET A 95 20.54 -1.81 -11.64
N ILE A 96 19.52 -2.04 -10.82
CA ILE A 96 18.63 -0.96 -10.38
C ILE A 96 19.38 -0.14 -9.33
N LYS A 97 19.53 1.15 -9.60
CA LYS A 97 20.13 2.13 -8.68
C LYS A 97 19.09 3.17 -8.31
N MET A 98 18.96 3.42 -7.02
CA MET A 98 18.26 4.59 -6.50
C MET A 98 19.08 5.84 -6.84
N ARG A 99 18.41 6.85 -7.40
CA ARG A 99 19.01 8.10 -7.84
C ARG A 99 18.16 9.27 -7.34
N GLN A 100 18.80 10.22 -6.70
CA GLN A 100 18.18 11.51 -6.40
C GLN A 100 17.86 12.26 -7.70
N ILE A 101 16.73 12.95 -7.72
CA ILE A 101 16.31 13.90 -8.75
C ILE A 101 15.98 15.24 -8.08
N GLU A 102 16.16 16.34 -8.80
CA GLU A 102 15.91 17.68 -8.26
C GLU A 102 14.42 18.02 -8.24
N SER A 103 13.65 17.50 -9.18
CA SER A 103 12.21 17.74 -9.30
C SER A 103 11.54 16.66 -10.15
N LEU A 104 10.21 16.58 -10.03
CA LEU A 104 9.37 15.67 -10.80
C LEU A 104 8.42 16.46 -11.71
N ALA A 105 8.43 16.15 -13.00
CA ALA A 105 7.52 16.76 -13.96
C ALA A 105 6.11 16.17 -13.84
N LEU A 106 5.10 17.03 -13.93
CA LEU A 106 3.68 16.69 -13.93
C LEU A 106 3.04 17.23 -15.22
N PRO A 107 3.14 16.49 -16.34
CA PRO A 107 2.55 16.94 -17.60
C PRO A 107 1.02 17.10 -17.48
N PRO A 108 0.39 17.93 -18.34
CA PRO A 108 -1.06 18.08 -18.38
C PRO A 108 -1.77 16.74 -18.57
N HIS A 109 -2.83 16.49 -17.80
CA HIS A 109 -3.68 15.30 -17.87
C HIS A 109 -2.99 13.97 -17.55
N GLU A 110 -1.78 14.01 -17.01
CA GLU A 110 -1.01 12.83 -16.62
C GLU A 110 -1.06 12.59 -15.10
N THR A 111 -0.88 11.33 -14.74
CA THR A 111 -0.75 10.87 -13.36
C THR A 111 0.69 10.40 -13.11
N VAL A 112 1.26 10.77 -11.96
CA VAL A 112 2.57 10.28 -11.52
C VAL A 112 2.47 9.68 -10.12
N SER A 113 2.94 8.44 -10.01
CA SER A 113 2.86 7.63 -8.80
C SER A 113 4.19 7.58 -8.05
N PHE A 114 4.17 7.95 -6.77
CA PHE A 114 5.23 7.70 -5.81
C PHE A 114 4.93 6.40 -5.07
N VAL A 115 5.73 5.37 -5.32
CA VAL A 115 5.50 4.01 -4.84
C VAL A 115 6.80 3.34 -4.42
N PRO A 116 6.74 2.30 -3.57
CA PRO A 116 7.91 1.47 -3.28
C PRO A 116 8.52 0.91 -4.57
N GLY A 117 9.83 1.11 -4.76
CA GLY A 117 10.55 0.66 -5.96
C GLY A 117 10.46 1.59 -7.18
N GLY A 118 9.76 2.73 -7.06
CA GLY A 118 9.65 3.76 -8.08
C GLY A 118 10.07 5.13 -7.57
N HIS A 119 9.33 6.17 -7.96
CA HIS A 119 9.48 7.49 -7.35
C HIS A 119 9.11 7.45 -5.87
N HIS A 120 9.85 8.14 -5.02
CA HIS A 120 9.49 8.30 -3.60
C HIS A 120 10.11 9.58 -3.05
N ILE A 121 9.48 10.14 -2.02
CA ILE A 121 10.05 11.25 -1.26
C ILE A 121 10.81 10.65 -0.09
N MET A 122 12.13 10.70 -0.15
CA MET A 122 13.02 10.18 0.86
C MET A 122 13.06 11.12 2.06
N LEU A 123 12.77 10.61 3.26
CA LEU A 123 12.92 11.32 4.54
C LEU A 123 14.29 10.99 5.14
N ILE A 124 15.16 12.00 5.27
CA ILE A 124 16.53 11.80 5.76
C ILE A 124 16.69 12.39 7.16
N GLY A 125 17.32 11.63 8.05
CA GLY A 125 17.52 12.05 9.44
C GLY A 125 16.20 12.13 10.20
N LEU A 126 15.46 11.04 10.25
CA LEU A 126 14.22 10.94 11.03
C LEU A 126 14.47 11.33 12.50
N LYS A 127 13.71 12.32 12.97
CA LYS A 127 13.76 12.84 14.35
C LYS A 127 12.84 12.06 15.30
N GLN A 128 11.93 11.26 14.73
CA GLN A 128 11.01 10.40 15.48
C GLN A 128 10.69 9.11 14.70
N PRO A 129 10.31 8.01 15.39
CA PRO A 129 9.95 6.76 14.73
C PRO A 129 8.65 6.87 13.91
N LEU A 130 8.61 6.20 12.75
CA LEU A 130 7.38 6.00 11.97
C LEU A 130 6.65 4.76 12.50
N LYS A 131 5.62 4.98 13.32
CA LYS A 131 4.80 3.90 13.92
C LYS A 131 3.47 3.77 13.19
N GLN A 132 3.05 2.55 12.92
CA GLN A 132 1.77 2.28 12.26
C GLN A 132 0.61 2.99 12.98
N GLY A 133 -0.29 3.58 12.20
CA GLY A 133 -1.47 4.32 12.67
C GLY A 133 -1.17 5.76 13.08
N HIS A 134 0.10 6.17 13.15
CA HIS A 134 0.44 7.58 13.37
C HIS A 134 0.36 8.36 12.06
N GLN A 135 0.28 9.69 12.21
CA GLN A 135 0.30 10.64 11.10
C GLN A 135 1.38 11.70 11.33
N PHE A 136 1.85 12.32 10.25
CA PHE A 136 2.75 13.47 10.31
C PHE A 136 2.57 14.38 9.09
N PRO A 137 2.83 15.69 9.22
CA PRO A 137 2.68 16.62 8.11
C PRO A 137 3.85 16.50 7.12
N ILE A 138 3.54 16.63 5.84
CA ILE A 138 4.49 16.92 4.76
C ILE A 138 4.00 18.11 3.96
N VAL A 139 4.90 19.03 3.63
CA VAL A 139 4.64 20.18 2.77
C VAL A 139 5.21 19.85 1.39
N LEU A 140 4.41 20.06 0.34
CA LEU A 140 4.81 19.93 -1.05
C LEU A 140 4.77 21.30 -1.73
N GLN A 141 5.82 21.63 -2.48
CA GLN A 141 5.89 22.86 -3.28
C GLN A 141 5.91 22.51 -4.76
N PHE A 142 4.94 23.05 -5.48
CA PHE A 142 4.86 23.01 -6.93
C PHE A 142 5.36 24.32 -7.55
N GLU A 143 5.90 24.27 -8.77
CA GLU A 143 6.33 25.48 -9.48
C GLU A 143 5.16 26.42 -9.79
N GLN A 144 4.01 25.87 -10.19
CA GLN A 144 2.85 26.65 -10.61
C GLN A 144 1.70 26.57 -9.60
N ALA A 145 1.38 25.38 -9.12
CA ALA A 145 0.26 25.17 -8.19
C ALA A 145 0.49 25.71 -6.77
N GLY A 146 1.72 26.10 -6.43
CA GLY A 146 2.06 26.66 -5.12
C GLY A 146 2.33 25.60 -4.05
N GLU A 147 2.14 25.96 -2.79
CA GLU A 147 2.41 25.10 -1.63
C GLU A 147 1.13 24.41 -1.13
N ILE A 148 1.25 23.16 -0.69
CA ILE A 148 0.20 22.46 0.06
C ILE A 148 0.79 21.63 1.20
N THR A 149 0.09 21.60 2.33
CA THR A 149 0.39 20.70 3.45
C THR A 149 -0.55 19.50 3.44
N LEU A 150 0.02 18.31 3.59
CA LEU A 150 -0.68 17.02 3.59
C LEU A 150 -0.38 16.25 4.87
N GLU A 151 -1.34 15.46 5.37
CA GLU A 151 -1.09 14.51 6.46
C GLU A 151 -0.73 13.13 5.91
N VAL A 152 0.48 12.66 6.22
CA VAL A 152 0.99 11.36 5.82
C VAL A 152 0.58 10.29 6.83
N THR A 153 -0.18 9.30 6.40
CA THR A 153 -0.55 8.17 7.26
C THR A 153 0.52 7.08 7.26
N VAL A 154 0.97 6.65 8.44
CA VAL A 154 1.93 5.55 8.57
C VAL A 154 1.18 4.21 8.57
N GLN A 155 1.36 3.45 7.49
CA GLN A 155 0.80 2.12 7.29
C GLN A 155 1.75 1.01 7.77
N ALA A 156 1.32 -0.24 7.73
CA ALA A 156 2.15 -1.38 8.14
C ALA A 156 3.45 -1.49 7.32
N VAL A 157 4.48 -2.15 7.88
CA VAL A 157 5.83 -2.32 7.30
C VAL A 157 5.81 -2.93 5.87
N GLY A 158 4.76 -3.67 5.51
CA GLY A 158 4.56 -4.33 4.21
C GLY A 158 3.59 -3.65 3.25
N ALA A 159 3.05 -2.48 3.61
CA ALA A 159 2.00 -1.84 2.83
C ALA A 159 2.46 -1.47 1.40
N THR A 160 1.51 -1.59 0.48
CA THR A 160 1.52 -1.16 -0.93
C THR A 160 0.22 -0.41 -1.14
N SER A 161 0.21 0.68 -1.91
CA SER A 161 -0.96 1.55 -2.09
C SER A 161 -2.25 0.74 -2.21
N ALA A 162 -3.16 0.89 -1.24
CA ALA A 162 -4.41 0.17 -1.18
C ALA A 162 -5.52 1.12 -1.60
N SER A 163 -5.92 1.05 -2.86
CA SER A 163 -7.17 1.60 -3.35
C SER A 163 -8.01 0.45 -3.91
N GLN A 164 -8.73 -0.25 -3.03
CA GLN A 164 -9.97 -0.94 -3.38
C GLN A 164 -10.76 -1.32 -2.12
N THR A 165 -11.92 -0.70 -2.04
CA THR A 165 -13.11 -0.96 -1.23
C THR A 165 -13.39 -2.43 -0.91
N ASP A 166 -13.54 -2.73 0.38
CA ASP A 166 -14.19 -3.95 0.88
C ASP A 166 -15.63 -4.02 0.35
N HIS A 167 -15.89 -4.95 -0.58
CA HIS A 167 -17.24 -5.37 -0.90
C HIS A 167 -17.54 -6.69 -0.20
N ASP A 168 -18.30 -6.54 0.88
CA ASP A 168 -19.07 -7.55 1.59
C ASP A 168 -20.00 -8.31 0.64
N HIS A 169 -19.86 -9.64 0.58
CA HIS A 169 -20.90 -10.54 0.08
C HIS A 169 -21.00 -11.79 0.96
N GLY A 170 -22.06 -11.82 1.78
CA GLY A 170 -22.53 -12.99 2.50
C GLY A 170 -23.47 -13.91 1.70
N GLY A 171 -23.56 -15.15 2.19
CA GLY A 171 -24.59 -16.18 1.90
C GLY A 171 -24.10 -17.29 0.93
N SER A 172 -24.32 -18.60 1.13
CA SER A 172 -25.10 -19.38 2.08
C SER A 172 -24.77 -20.87 1.88
N GLN A 173 -24.65 -21.64 2.98
CA GLN A 173 -25.02 -23.06 3.26
C GLN A 173 -24.80 -24.15 2.19
N THR A 174 -24.46 -25.42 2.43
CA THR A 174 -24.18 -26.35 3.54
C THR A 174 -23.86 -27.68 2.84
N HIS A 175 -22.98 -28.54 3.36
CA HIS A 175 -23.20 -30.00 3.47
C HIS A 175 -22.08 -30.64 4.30
N GLN A 176 -22.43 -31.77 4.90
CA GLN A 176 -22.01 -32.27 6.20
C GLN A 176 -21.06 -33.48 6.09
N ALA A 177 -20.34 -33.72 7.19
CA ALA A 177 -19.83 -35.00 7.70
C ALA A 177 -18.40 -35.46 7.28
N GLY A 178 -17.46 -35.22 8.20
CA GLY A 178 -16.86 -36.31 8.98
C GLY A 178 -15.52 -36.88 8.50
N GLN A 179 -14.43 -36.44 9.12
CA GLN A 179 -13.38 -37.35 9.60
C GLN A 179 -12.43 -36.63 10.58
N LYS A 180 -12.31 -37.20 11.78
CA LYS A 180 -11.37 -36.80 12.82
C LYS A 180 -9.96 -37.26 12.45
N HIS A 181 -8.99 -36.35 12.42
CA HIS A 181 -7.61 -36.67 12.71
C HIS A 181 -6.99 -35.56 13.56
N ASN A 182 -6.65 -35.91 14.81
CA ASN A 182 -5.80 -35.10 15.67
C ASN A 182 -4.38 -35.11 15.10
N HIS A 183 -3.90 -33.95 14.66
CA HIS A 183 -2.49 -33.61 14.72
C HIS A 183 -2.36 -32.18 15.24
N ALA A 184 -2.01 -32.10 16.53
CA ALA A 184 -1.44 -30.91 17.13
C ALA A 184 0.07 -30.96 16.83
N GLN A 185 0.52 -30.07 15.93
CA GLN A 185 1.88 -29.56 15.66
C GLN A 185 1.78 -29.04 14.21
N ASP A 186 2.06 -27.81 13.84
CA ASP A 186 3.12 -26.91 14.31
C ASP A 186 2.71 -25.47 13.91
N SER A 187 1.97 -24.80 14.80
CA SER A 187 1.60 -23.38 14.62
C SER A 187 2.60 -22.52 15.36
N ALA A 188 3.85 -22.55 14.92
CA ALA A 188 4.90 -21.68 15.43
C ALA A 188 5.71 -21.13 14.26
N ASP A 189 5.84 -19.79 14.23
CA ASP A 189 6.85 -19.03 13.48
C ASP A 189 6.50 -18.45 12.09
N ASP A 190 5.28 -17.95 11.89
CA ASP A 190 4.94 -17.16 10.69
C ASP A 190 5.53 -15.72 10.69
N SER A 191 6.04 -15.24 11.82
CA SER A 191 6.43 -13.82 12.02
C SER A 191 7.93 -13.54 12.06
N ARG A 192 8.82 -14.53 11.95
CA ARG A 192 10.28 -14.34 12.06
C ARG A 192 11.09 -14.48 10.78
N THR A 193 10.56 -15.09 9.72
CA THR A 193 11.34 -15.25 8.48
C THR A 193 11.43 -13.90 7.76
N PRO A 194 12.64 -13.34 7.55
CA PRO A 194 12.80 -12.08 6.83
C PRO A 194 12.23 -12.18 5.41
N ILE A 195 11.49 -11.15 5.00
CA ILE A 195 10.96 -11.06 3.64
C ILE A 195 12.06 -10.51 2.73
N LYS A 196 12.48 -11.31 1.76
CA LYS A 196 13.43 -10.92 0.71
C LYS A 196 12.70 -10.15 -0.38
N ARG A 197 12.98 -8.86 -0.48
CA ARG A 197 12.37 -7.97 -1.47
C ARG A 197 13.30 -7.82 -2.66
N ILE A 198 12.77 -8.02 -3.86
CA ILE A 198 13.54 -7.99 -5.10
C ILE A 198 12.76 -7.14 -6.10
N GLU A 199 13.42 -6.12 -6.64
CA GLU A 199 12.83 -5.21 -7.61
C GLU A 199 13.21 -5.63 -9.03
N LEU A 200 12.23 -5.66 -9.92
CA LEU A 200 12.31 -6.18 -11.28
C LEU A 200 11.61 -5.21 -12.22
N VAL A 201 12.39 -4.57 -13.09
CA VAL A 201 11.88 -3.59 -14.06
C VAL A 201 11.90 -4.22 -15.45
N ILE A 202 10.77 -4.14 -16.15
CA ILE A 202 10.64 -4.56 -17.54
C ILE A 202 10.76 -3.32 -18.42
N GLN A 203 11.82 -3.23 -19.22
CA GLN A 203 11.97 -2.19 -20.23
C GLN A 203 12.35 -2.80 -21.56
N HIS A 204 11.72 -2.32 -22.64
CA HIS A 204 11.89 -2.86 -23.98
C HIS A 204 11.73 -4.40 -24.02
N GLY A 205 10.83 -4.93 -23.18
CA GLY A 205 10.55 -6.36 -23.05
C GLY A 205 11.66 -7.20 -22.38
N LYS A 206 12.61 -6.57 -21.66
CA LYS A 206 13.71 -7.25 -20.95
C LYS A 206 13.73 -6.83 -19.49
N VAL A 207 14.14 -7.76 -18.63
CA VAL A 207 14.49 -7.49 -17.23
C VAL A 207 16.01 -7.45 -17.11
N ALA A 208 16.52 -6.42 -16.44
CA ALA A 208 17.95 -6.24 -16.25
C ALA A 208 18.35 -6.62 -14.83
N ILE A 209 18.53 -7.93 -14.66
CA ILE A 209 19.17 -8.52 -13.49
C ILE A 209 20.31 -9.43 -13.94
N LYS A 210 21.30 -9.60 -13.08
CA LYS A 210 22.42 -10.52 -13.33
C LYS A 210 21.90 -11.93 -13.63
N ASP A 211 22.38 -12.50 -14.72
CA ASP A 211 22.05 -13.86 -15.20
C ASP A 211 20.56 -14.13 -15.49
N LYS A 212 19.70 -13.11 -15.45
CA LYS A 212 18.23 -13.28 -15.51
C LYS A 212 17.71 -14.27 -14.45
N THR A 213 18.35 -14.34 -13.29
CA THR A 213 17.98 -15.30 -12.23
C THR A 213 17.88 -14.65 -10.87
N VAL A 214 16.79 -14.94 -10.16
CA VAL A 214 16.59 -14.70 -8.74
C VAL A 214 16.89 -15.98 -7.96
N ARG A 215 17.90 -15.96 -7.08
CA ARG A 215 18.30 -17.12 -6.26
C ARG A 215 17.85 -17.00 -4.82
N VAL A 216 17.22 -18.03 -4.30
CA VAL A 216 16.61 -18.09 -2.97
C VAL A 216 16.74 -19.49 -2.37
N ASN A 217 16.54 -19.61 -1.07
CA ASN A 217 16.46 -20.90 -0.39
C ASN A 217 15.00 -21.29 -0.13
N GLN A 218 14.71 -22.59 -0.12
CA GLN A 218 13.39 -23.11 0.21
C GLN A 218 12.92 -22.61 1.57
N GLY A 219 11.68 -22.11 1.65
CA GLY A 219 11.12 -21.51 2.85
C GLY A 219 11.51 -20.03 3.08
N GLU A 220 12.21 -19.37 2.15
CA GLU A 220 12.33 -17.92 2.15
C GLU A 220 11.00 -17.27 1.71
N ARG A 221 10.63 -16.16 2.35
CA ARG A 221 9.50 -15.32 1.94
C ARG A 221 9.98 -14.27 0.97
N LEU A 222 9.26 -14.08 -0.12
CA LEU A 222 9.63 -13.20 -1.22
C LEU A 222 8.55 -12.18 -1.53
N GLU A 223 9.00 -10.98 -1.89
CA GLU A 223 8.21 -10.00 -2.61
C GLU A 223 8.98 -9.56 -3.86
N LEU A 224 8.46 -9.91 -5.03
CA LEU A 224 8.98 -9.43 -6.31
C LEU A 224 8.19 -8.19 -6.73
N TYR A 225 8.83 -7.03 -6.71
CA TYR A 225 8.26 -5.76 -7.13
C TYR A 225 8.49 -5.59 -8.63
N TRP A 226 7.41 -5.47 -9.39
CA TRP A 226 7.41 -5.36 -10.83
C TRP A 226 7.03 -3.95 -11.26
N SER A 227 7.84 -3.35 -12.13
CA SER A 227 7.47 -2.15 -12.89
C SER A 227 7.75 -2.37 -14.37
N SER A 228 7.06 -1.64 -15.25
CA SER A 228 7.15 -1.88 -16.68
C SER A 228 6.94 -0.61 -17.51
N ASP A 229 7.54 -0.53 -18.70
CA ASP A 229 7.27 0.51 -19.71
C ASP A 229 6.03 0.23 -20.58
N LYS A 230 5.43 -0.95 -20.43
CA LYS A 230 4.24 -1.42 -21.16
C LYS A 230 3.34 -2.29 -20.28
N PRO A 231 2.04 -2.42 -20.59
CA PRO A 231 1.18 -3.37 -19.90
C PRO A 231 1.64 -4.82 -20.17
N TRP A 232 1.77 -5.62 -19.12
CA TRP A 232 2.03 -7.05 -19.20
C TRP A 232 1.24 -7.81 -18.13
N VAL A 233 0.81 -9.02 -18.48
CA VAL A 233 0.48 -10.05 -17.50
C VAL A 233 1.71 -10.90 -17.28
N LEU A 234 2.16 -11.02 -16.04
CA LEU A 234 3.31 -11.82 -15.66
C LEU A 234 2.84 -13.09 -14.95
N HIS A 235 3.47 -14.21 -15.27
CA HIS A 235 3.14 -15.50 -14.67
C HIS A 235 4.41 -16.18 -14.14
N LEU A 236 4.44 -16.48 -12.83
CA LEU A 236 5.45 -17.32 -12.21
C LEU A 236 4.98 -18.78 -12.22
N HIS A 237 5.59 -19.56 -13.12
CA HIS A 237 5.30 -20.98 -13.26
C HIS A 237 5.70 -21.77 -12.02
N GLY A 238 5.00 -22.88 -11.74
CA GLY A 238 5.22 -23.73 -10.57
C GLY A 238 4.68 -23.19 -9.25
N TYR A 239 4.50 -21.88 -9.13
CA TYR A 239 3.78 -21.24 -8.02
C TYR A 239 2.36 -20.83 -8.39
N ASN A 240 2.03 -20.79 -9.69
CA ASN A 240 0.73 -20.40 -10.23
C ASN A 240 0.31 -19.01 -9.73
N ILE A 241 1.24 -18.07 -9.82
CA ILE A 241 1.05 -16.67 -9.40
C ILE A 241 1.08 -15.81 -10.65
N GLU A 242 -0.01 -15.09 -10.88
CA GLU A 242 -0.13 -14.11 -11.94
C GLU A 242 -0.24 -12.70 -11.37
N THR A 243 0.33 -11.72 -12.06
CA THR A 243 0.18 -10.31 -11.71
C THR A 243 0.17 -9.45 -12.96
N GLU A 244 -0.67 -8.41 -12.97
CA GLU A 244 -0.70 -7.43 -14.04
C GLU A 244 0.17 -6.24 -13.64
N VAL A 245 1.05 -5.83 -14.55
CA VAL A 245 1.92 -4.66 -14.38
C VAL A 245 1.71 -3.72 -15.56
N THR A 246 1.50 -2.43 -15.26
CA THR A 246 1.41 -1.37 -16.26
C THR A 246 2.41 -0.25 -15.94
N PRO A 247 2.65 0.71 -16.85
CA PRO A 247 3.48 1.88 -16.54
C PRO A 247 3.02 2.65 -15.30
N ASP A 248 1.71 2.72 -15.10
CA ASP A 248 1.11 3.54 -14.05
C ASP A 248 0.79 2.72 -12.79
N SER A 249 0.72 1.39 -12.93
CA SER A 249 0.39 0.43 -11.87
C SER A 249 1.47 -0.64 -11.75
N PRO A 250 2.52 -0.40 -10.94
CA PRO A 250 3.48 -1.43 -10.58
C PRO A 250 2.83 -2.50 -9.70
N ALA A 251 3.39 -3.70 -9.73
CA ALA A 251 2.78 -4.89 -9.14
C ALA A 251 3.72 -5.60 -8.15
N VAL A 252 3.17 -6.41 -7.24
CA VAL A 252 4.00 -7.19 -6.30
C VAL A 252 3.55 -8.65 -6.28
N MET A 253 4.46 -9.57 -6.62
CA MET A 253 4.24 -11.01 -6.38
C MET A 253 4.76 -11.37 -4.99
N ARG A 254 3.86 -11.81 -4.10
CA ARG A 254 4.19 -12.22 -2.74
C ARG A 254 4.05 -13.73 -2.59
N PHE A 255 5.10 -14.43 -2.17
CA PHE A 255 5.05 -15.88 -1.96
C PHE A 255 6.13 -16.40 -1.03
N THR A 256 5.93 -17.60 -0.50
CA THR A 256 6.98 -18.38 0.17
C THR A 256 7.52 -19.40 -0.81
N ALA A 257 8.85 -19.48 -0.95
CA ALA A 257 9.55 -20.40 -1.84
C ALA A 257 9.44 -21.86 -1.33
N HIS A 258 8.26 -22.47 -1.41
CA HIS A 258 7.99 -23.78 -0.82
C HIS A 258 8.50 -24.95 -1.67
N ALA A 259 8.70 -24.75 -2.97
CA ALA A 259 9.18 -25.77 -3.90
C ALA A 259 10.58 -25.45 -4.39
N SER A 260 11.51 -26.40 -4.23
CA SER A 260 12.86 -26.34 -4.79
C SER A 260 12.84 -26.60 -6.29
N GLY A 261 13.67 -25.91 -7.06
CA GLY A 261 13.68 -26.03 -8.52
C GLY A 261 13.98 -24.72 -9.24
N ARG A 262 13.83 -24.74 -10.56
CA ARG A 262 14.03 -23.57 -11.43
C ARG A 262 12.73 -23.25 -12.16
N PHE A 263 12.16 -22.09 -11.85
CA PHE A 263 10.82 -21.71 -12.25
C PHE A 263 10.87 -20.46 -13.15
N PRO A 264 10.38 -20.52 -14.39
CA PRO A 264 10.37 -19.33 -15.25
C PRO A 264 9.31 -18.32 -14.78
N VAL A 265 9.64 -17.05 -14.92
CA VAL A 265 8.66 -15.97 -14.97
C VAL A 265 8.50 -15.53 -16.41
N GLU A 266 7.28 -15.62 -16.92
CA GLU A 266 6.93 -15.30 -18.30
C GLU A 266 6.00 -14.09 -18.35
N ARG A 267 5.99 -13.43 -19.52
CA ARG A 267 4.99 -12.42 -19.87
C ARG A 267 3.98 -13.01 -20.85
N HIS A 268 2.71 -12.71 -20.66
CA HIS A 268 1.63 -13.01 -21.58
C HIS A 268 1.20 -11.68 -22.26
N GLY A 269 1.34 -11.62 -23.59
CA GLY A 269 1.01 -10.44 -24.41
C GLY A 269 1.89 -10.30 -25.67
N GLY A 270 1.26 -10.28 -26.86
CA GLY A 270 1.93 -10.29 -28.17
C GLY A 270 2.49 -11.67 -28.57
N SER A 271 2.72 -11.90 -29.87
CA SER A 271 3.16 -13.20 -30.45
C SER A 271 4.48 -13.69 -29.82
N GLY A 272 4.38 -14.52 -28.77
CA GLY A 272 5.50 -15.29 -28.21
C GLY A 272 5.50 -15.41 -26.67
N HIS A 273 5.70 -16.63 -26.18
CA HIS A 273 6.04 -16.95 -24.79
C HIS A 273 7.55 -16.74 -24.59
N ASN A 274 7.95 -15.63 -23.96
CA ASN A 274 9.36 -15.36 -23.70
C ASN A 274 9.61 -15.27 -22.19
N ASN A 275 10.50 -16.12 -21.70
CA ASN A 275 11.03 -16.09 -20.34
C ASN A 275 11.70 -14.74 -20.05
N LEU A 276 11.20 -14.03 -19.02
CA LEU A 276 11.79 -12.79 -18.54
C LEU A 276 12.98 -13.08 -17.62
N ILE A 277 12.74 -13.89 -16.59
CA ILE A 277 13.72 -14.32 -15.59
C ILE A 277 13.43 -15.75 -15.13
N TYR A 278 14.32 -16.31 -14.31
CA TYR A 278 14.10 -17.54 -13.56
C TYR A 278 14.16 -17.29 -12.06
N LEU A 279 13.28 -17.92 -11.31
CA LEU A 279 13.40 -18.14 -9.88
C LEU A 279 14.10 -19.49 -9.65
N GLU A 280 15.30 -19.47 -9.07
CA GLU A 280 16.03 -20.66 -8.64
C GLU A 280 15.91 -20.81 -7.12
N VAL A 281 15.21 -21.85 -6.69
CA VAL A 281 14.99 -22.20 -5.28
C VAL A 281 15.88 -23.38 -4.93
N HIS A 282 16.88 -23.13 -4.07
CA HIS A 282 17.77 -24.16 -3.56
C HIS A 282 17.13 -24.85 -2.33
N PRO A 283 17.27 -26.18 -2.21
CA PRO A 283 16.86 -26.88 -0.99
C PRO A 283 17.65 -26.36 0.20
N ARG A 284 17.00 -26.29 1.36
CA ARG A 284 17.66 -26.01 2.64
C ARG A 284 18.28 -27.26 3.23
#